data_AF-A0A445F9Z7-F1
#
_entry.id   AF-A0A445F9Z7-F1
#
_cell.length_a   1.000
_cell.length_b   1.000
_cell.length_c   1.000
_cell.angle_alpha   90.00
_cell.angle_beta   90.00
_cell.angle_gamma   90.00
#
_symmetry.space_group_name_H-M   'P 1'
#
loop_
_entity.id
_entity.type
_entity.pdbx_description
1 polymer ?
#
loop_
_entity_poly.entity_id
_entity_poly.type
_entity_poly.pdbx_seq_one_letter_code
_entity_poly.pdbx_strand_id
1 'polypeptide(L)'
;MEESSSIEESVASVVEEAKEVQDAVSAHISKASSDEEPLRQRVRRVDSRIHSLRSSLDSLVSTKQIPPSLADKLDEDLQRARCIIVDGDSSSLLPGHAQGSFLRMFLGPINVRASRKDVQLKVKEEYNSYRDRTALLFLLFPATLLILRSWVWSGCLPTFPVQMYQAWLLFLYTGLALRENILRVNGSDIRPWWIYHHYCAMVMALVSLTWEIKGQPDCAKKQRGVQLFLQWAMMQGVAMLLQNRYQRQRLYTRIALGKAKRMDVVWGETAGVDGQLWLLCPILFTLQGFEAYVGLLLLRTAVVGVVSEWQVIFCGVLLVLMAVGNFANTVQTLMAKSRFKAKMRRSKSKQRLN
;
A
#
# COMPACT_ATOMS: atom_id res chain seq x y z
N MET A 1 -15.04 35.58 -29.67
CA MET A 1 -14.58 34.41 -30.45
C MET A 1 -13.06 34.43 -30.59
N GLU A 2 -12.44 35.58 -30.91
CA GLU A 2 -10.98 35.77 -30.92
C GLU A 2 -10.28 35.41 -29.60
N GLU A 3 -10.83 35.84 -28.46
CA GLU A 3 -10.22 35.57 -27.14
C GLU A 3 -10.17 34.07 -26.79
N SER A 4 -11.18 33.29 -27.22
CA SER A 4 -11.19 31.83 -27.05
C SER A 4 -10.16 31.14 -27.96
N SER A 5 -10.00 31.64 -29.19
CA SER A 5 -9.01 31.13 -30.15
C SER A 5 -7.58 31.40 -29.67
N SER A 6 -7.33 32.59 -29.12
CA SER A 6 -6.03 32.98 -28.57
C SER A 6 -5.63 32.13 -27.36
N ILE A 7 -6.59 31.80 -26.48
CA ILE A 7 -6.35 30.89 -25.34
C ILE A 7 -6.08 29.46 -25.83
N GLU A 8 -6.82 28.95 -26.82
CA GLU A 8 -6.59 27.61 -27.38
C GLU A 8 -5.20 27.48 -28.00
N GLU A 9 -4.75 28.48 -28.75
CA GLU A 9 -3.40 28.54 -29.32
C GLU A 9 -2.32 28.62 -28.24
N SER A 10 -2.55 29.45 -27.21
CA SER A 10 -1.64 29.55 -26.06
C SER A 10 -1.51 28.22 -25.31
N VAL A 11 -2.63 27.50 -25.09
CA VAL A 11 -2.62 26.18 -24.44
C VAL A 11 -1.91 25.15 -25.31
N ALA A 12 -2.12 25.17 -26.63
CA ALA A 12 -1.43 24.27 -27.56
C ALA A 12 0.09 24.52 -27.53
N SER A 13 0.51 25.79 -27.55
CA SER A 13 1.92 26.18 -27.42
C SER A 13 2.55 25.66 -26.14
N VAL A 14 1.90 25.83 -24.98
CA VAL A 14 2.40 25.30 -23.70
C VAL A 14 2.49 23.77 -23.69
N VAL A 15 1.58 23.07 -24.37
CA VAL A 15 1.62 21.61 -24.48
C VAL A 15 2.82 21.15 -25.32
N GLU A 16 3.14 21.84 -26.40
CA GLU A 16 4.34 21.54 -27.20
C GLU A 16 5.62 21.86 -26.43
N GLU A 17 5.71 23.01 -25.76
CA GLU A 17 6.84 23.36 -24.90
C GLU A 17 7.07 22.31 -23.79
N ALA A 18 5.99 21.83 -23.18
CA ALA A 18 6.07 20.77 -22.16
C ALA A 18 6.62 19.44 -22.73
N LYS A 19 6.30 19.11 -24.00
CA LYS A 19 6.85 17.92 -24.66
C LYS A 19 8.34 18.11 -24.96
N GLU A 20 8.74 19.25 -25.49
CA GLU A 20 10.14 19.57 -25.79
C GLU A 20 11.01 19.50 -24.53
N VAL A 21 10.53 20.10 -23.43
CA VAL A 21 11.21 20.02 -22.12
C VAL A 21 11.29 18.58 -21.64
N GLN A 22 10.22 17.80 -21.76
CA GLN A 22 10.21 16.39 -21.35
C GLN A 22 11.21 15.56 -22.16
N ASP A 23 11.34 15.79 -23.46
CA ASP A 23 12.29 15.10 -24.33
C ASP A 23 13.74 15.51 -24.02
N ALA A 24 14.00 16.80 -23.83
CA ALA A 24 15.30 17.31 -23.42
C ALA A 24 15.74 16.74 -22.05
N VAL A 25 14.84 16.73 -21.07
CA VAL A 25 15.08 16.13 -19.75
C VAL A 25 15.31 14.62 -19.85
N SER A 26 14.56 13.92 -20.70
CA SER A 26 14.73 12.48 -20.90
C SER A 26 16.09 12.16 -21.53
N ALA A 27 16.52 12.94 -22.51
CA ALA A 27 17.86 12.84 -23.11
C ALA A 27 18.96 13.12 -22.07
N HIS A 28 18.80 14.16 -21.24
CA HIS A 28 19.75 14.48 -20.17
C HIS A 28 19.84 13.35 -19.14
N ILE A 29 18.70 12.80 -18.68
CA ILE A 29 18.68 11.66 -17.75
C ILE A 29 19.37 10.44 -18.36
N SER A 30 19.14 10.16 -19.65
CA SER A 30 19.79 9.05 -20.35
C SER A 30 21.30 9.22 -20.40
N LYS A 31 21.78 10.43 -20.72
CA LYS A 31 23.21 10.75 -20.74
C LYS A 31 23.83 10.64 -19.34
N ALA A 32 23.20 11.25 -18.34
CA ALA A 32 23.65 11.18 -16.94
C ALA A 32 23.72 9.72 -16.46
N SER A 33 22.73 8.88 -16.80
CA SER A 33 22.76 7.46 -16.44
C SER A 33 23.89 6.70 -17.13
N SER A 34 24.26 7.06 -18.35
CA SER A 34 25.41 6.46 -19.05
C SER A 34 26.74 6.84 -18.40
N ASP A 35 26.87 8.10 -17.99
CA ASP A 35 28.07 8.62 -17.32
C ASP A 35 28.20 8.10 -15.87
N GLU A 36 27.07 7.82 -15.22
CA GLU A 36 27.01 7.31 -13.84
C GLU A 36 27.41 5.83 -13.72
N GLU A 37 27.11 4.99 -14.72
CA GLU A 37 27.37 3.54 -14.67
C GLU A 37 28.85 3.15 -14.45
N PRO A 38 29.85 3.75 -15.13
CA PRO A 38 31.26 3.43 -14.86
C PRO A 38 31.70 3.86 -13.45
N LEU A 39 31.17 4.98 -12.93
CA LEU A 39 31.43 5.41 -11.56
C LEU A 39 30.83 4.42 -10.55
N ARG A 40 29.61 3.95 -10.80
CA ARG A 40 28.94 2.92 -10.00
C ARG A 40 29.74 1.61 -9.97
N GLN A 41 30.28 1.17 -11.10
CA GLN A 41 31.14 -0.02 -11.15
C GLN A 41 32.42 0.17 -10.33
N ARG A 42 33.05 1.35 -10.42
CA ARG A 42 34.24 1.68 -9.61
C ARG A 42 33.93 1.68 -8.12
N VAL A 43 32.84 2.32 -7.70
CA VAL A 43 32.39 2.35 -6.30
C VAL A 43 32.13 0.94 -5.78
N ARG A 44 31.39 0.11 -6.52
CA ARG A 44 31.16 -1.31 -6.16
C ARG A 44 32.45 -2.11 -6.05
N ARG A 45 33.42 -1.88 -6.93
CA ARG A 45 34.73 -2.56 -6.89
C ARG A 45 35.53 -2.16 -5.66
N VAL A 46 35.49 -0.89 -5.25
CA VAL A 46 36.21 -0.46 -4.04
C VAL A 46 35.52 -0.98 -2.79
N ASP A 47 34.19 -0.91 -2.73
CA ASP A 47 33.40 -1.46 -1.62
C ASP A 47 33.64 -2.96 -1.43
N SER A 48 33.65 -3.75 -2.51
CA SER A 48 33.94 -5.19 -2.43
C SER A 48 35.39 -5.48 -2.00
N ARG A 49 36.35 -4.66 -2.43
CA ARG A 49 37.75 -4.77 -1.99
C ARG A 49 37.90 -4.46 -0.50
N ILE A 50 37.21 -3.45 0.02
CA ILE A 50 37.21 -3.13 1.46
C ILE A 50 36.69 -4.33 2.26
N HIS A 51 35.54 -4.91 1.86
CA HIS A 51 34.97 -6.08 2.53
C HIS A 51 35.91 -7.30 2.46
N SER A 52 36.52 -7.56 1.29
CA SER A 52 37.47 -8.65 1.12
C SER A 52 38.71 -8.47 1.99
N LEU A 53 39.32 -7.29 1.99
CA LEU A 53 40.50 -7.00 2.80
C LEU A 53 40.21 -7.11 4.29
N ARG A 54 39.02 -6.66 4.72
CA ARG A 54 38.59 -6.81 6.11
C ARG A 54 38.46 -8.28 6.51
N SER A 55 37.80 -9.09 5.68
CA SER A 55 37.70 -10.54 5.96
C SER A 55 39.06 -11.25 5.99
N SER A 56 40.00 -10.82 5.15
CA SER A 56 41.38 -11.32 5.17
C SER A 56 42.13 -10.86 6.43
N LEU A 57 41.93 -9.62 6.85
CA LEU A 57 42.52 -9.08 8.08
C LEU A 57 42.00 -9.86 9.30
N ASP A 58 40.69 -10.08 9.39
CA ASP A 58 40.06 -10.87 10.46
C ASP A 58 40.64 -12.29 10.52
N SER A 59 40.86 -12.93 9.37
CA SER A 59 41.48 -14.26 9.31
C SER A 59 42.95 -14.27 9.76
N LEU A 60 43.71 -13.23 9.42
CA LEU A 60 45.14 -13.12 9.76
C LEU A 60 45.33 -12.80 11.24
N VAL A 61 44.43 -12.01 11.81
CA VAL A 61 44.34 -11.75 13.26
C VAL A 61 43.97 -13.04 14.01
N SER A 62 42.95 -13.77 13.55
CA SER A 62 42.55 -15.04 14.15
C SER A 62 43.68 -16.08 14.12
N THR A 63 44.53 -16.06 13.08
CA THR A 63 45.67 -16.97 12.93
C THR A 63 46.95 -16.43 13.61
N LYS A 64 46.87 -15.29 14.31
CA LYS A 64 47.99 -14.61 14.99
C LYS A 64 49.20 -14.31 14.09
N GLN A 65 48.98 -14.14 12.79
CA GLN A 65 50.04 -13.87 11.82
C GLN A 65 50.45 -12.39 11.77
N ILE A 66 49.66 -11.50 12.38
CA ILE A 66 49.88 -10.05 12.40
C ILE A 66 49.82 -9.56 13.85
N PRO A 67 50.70 -8.62 14.26
CA PRO A 67 50.64 -8.02 15.59
C PRO A 67 49.33 -7.20 15.78
N PRO A 68 48.71 -7.24 16.97
CA PRO A 68 47.43 -6.56 17.23
C PRO A 68 47.46 -5.07 16.88
N SER A 69 48.56 -4.38 17.20
CA SER A 69 48.71 -2.93 16.94
C SER A 69 48.76 -2.56 15.45
N LEU A 70 49.20 -3.48 14.58
CA LEU A 70 49.17 -3.28 13.14
C LEU A 70 47.79 -3.61 12.58
N ALA A 71 47.12 -4.62 13.13
CA ALA A 71 45.75 -4.97 12.76
C ALA A 71 44.77 -3.83 13.07
N ASP A 72 44.87 -3.22 14.24
CA ASP A 72 44.01 -2.09 14.64
C ASP A 72 44.18 -0.89 13.69
N LYS A 73 45.42 -0.55 13.32
CA LYS A 73 45.70 0.52 12.34
C LYS A 73 45.11 0.22 10.96
N LEU A 74 45.23 -1.03 10.49
CA LEU A 74 44.69 -1.44 9.20
C LEU A 74 43.15 -1.46 9.20
N ASP A 75 42.51 -1.88 10.30
CA ASP A 75 41.05 -1.78 10.42
C ASP A 75 40.59 -0.32 10.48
N GLU A 76 41.29 0.57 11.19
CA GLU A 76 41.02 2.01 11.18
C GLU A 76 41.12 2.63 9.78
N ASP A 77 42.15 2.28 9.01
CA ASP A 77 42.31 2.75 7.63
C ASP A 77 41.21 2.20 6.71
N LEU A 78 40.83 0.93 6.87
CA LEU A 78 39.70 0.33 6.16
C LEU A 78 38.36 0.98 6.56
N GLN A 79 38.16 1.33 7.84
CA GLN A 79 37.00 2.10 8.29
C GLN A 79 36.97 3.47 7.65
N ARG A 80 38.10 4.19 7.64
CA ARG A 80 38.19 5.51 7.01
C ARG A 80 37.83 5.44 5.53
N ALA A 81 38.38 4.46 4.80
CA ALA A 81 38.04 4.23 3.40
C ALA A 81 36.53 3.92 3.22
N ARG A 82 35.93 3.16 4.13
CA ARG A 82 34.50 2.86 4.13
C ARG A 82 33.66 4.11 4.38
N CYS A 83 33.99 4.95 5.37
CA CYS A 83 33.28 6.19 5.65
C CYS A 83 33.32 7.14 4.45
N ILE A 84 34.47 7.28 3.77
CA ILE A 84 34.59 8.09 2.56
C ILE A 84 33.59 7.64 1.47
N ILE A 85 33.41 6.32 1.32
CA ILE A 85 32.54 5.77 0.27
C ILE A 85 31.06 5.79 0.66
N VAL A 86 30.74 5.46 1.93
CA VAL A 86 29.38 5.26 2.43
C VAL A 86 28.72 6.56 2.89
N ASP A 87 29.49 7.50 3.46
CA ASP A 87 28.96 8.78 3.96
C ASP A 87 29.26 9.94 3.00
N GLY A 88 30.16 9.75 2.03
CA GLY A 88 30.43 10.72 0.97
C GLY A 88 29.41 10.69 -0.18
N ASP A 89 29.67 11.49 -1.22
CA ASP A 89 28.76 11.64 -2.38
C ASP A 89 28.57 10.34 -3.20
N SER A 90 29.56 9.44 -3.14
CA SER A 90 29.50 8.11 -3.75
C SER A 90 28.43 7.20 -3.15
N SER A 91 27.90 7.54 -1.98
CA SER A 91 26.84 6.79 -1.30
C SER A 91 25.57 6.65 -2.13
N SER A 92 25.30 7.63 -2.98
CA SER A 92 24.19 7.62 -3.95
C SER A 92 24.33 6.55 -5.04
N LEU A 93 25.57 6.11 -5.31
CA LEU A 93 25.94 5.13 -6.33
C LEU A 93 26.08 3.71 -5.77
N LEU A 94 26.21 3.57 -4.45
CA LEU A 94 26.17 2.27 -3.82
C LEU A 94 24.81 1.60 -4.04
N PRO A 95 24.76 0.28 -4.20
CA PRO A 95 23.49 -0.42 -4.07
C PRO A 95 22.89 -0.05 -2.72
N GLY A 96 21.65 0.46 -2.71
CA GLY A 96 20.97 0.84 -1.47
C GLY A 96 21.10 -0.31 -0.47
N HIS A 97 21.58 0.00 0.74
CA HIS A 97 21.87 -1.02 1.75
C HIS A 97 20.71 -2.00 1.86
N ALA A 98 21.03 -3.30 1.90
CA ALA A 98 20.05 -4.33 2.13
C ALA A 98 19.25 -3.94 3.37
N GLN A 99 17.96 -3.66 3.17
CA GLN A 99 17.08 -3.33 4.27
C GLN A 99 17.18 -4.44 5.33
N GLY A 100 17.17 -4.05 6.60
CA GLY A 100 17.10 -5.01 7.69
C GLY A 100 15.93 -5.98 7.45
N SER A 101 16.11 -7.24 7.87
CA SER A 101 15.15 -8.33 7.62
C SER A 101 13.71 -7.94 7.98
N PHE A 102 13.53 -7.18 9.08
CA PHE A 102 12.24 -6.63 9.51
C PHE A 102 11.58 -5.75 8.46
N LEU A 103 12.31 -4.78 7.90
CA LEU A 103 11.75 -3.87 6.91
C LEU A 103 11.50 -4.59 5.58
N ARG A 104 12.35 -5.56 5.22
CA ARG A 104 12.15 -6.42 4.05
C ARG A 104 10.89 -7.30 4.18
N MET A 105 10.56 -7.74 5.40
CA MET A 105 9.32 -8.48 5.68
C MET A 105 8.09 -7.63 5.32
N PHE A 106 8.10 -6.35 5.71
CA PHE A 106 6.98 -5.46 5.45
C PHE A 106 6.98 -4.84 4.07
N LEU A 107 8.12 -4.47 3.48
CA LEU A 107 8.18 -3.73 2.21
C LEU A 107 8.50 -4.62 1.01
N GLY A 108 9.15 -5.76 1.21
CA GLY A 108 9.71 -6.58 0.13
C GLY A 108 11.12 -6.14 -0.26
N PRO A 109 11.63 -6.52 -1.45
CA PRO A 109 13.00 -6.28 -1.88
C PRO A 109 13.28 -4.85 -2.39
N ILE A 110 12.58 -3.85 -1.85
CA ILE A 110 12.54 -2.48 -2.40
C ILE A 110 13.32 -1.54 -1.50
N ASN A 111 14.11 -0.62 -2.06
CA ASN A 111 14.74 0.45 -1.28
C ASN A 111 13.76 1.60 -0.97
N VAL A 112 13.70 2.07 0.29
CA VAL A 112 12.84 3.21 0.69
C VAL A 112 13.29 4.51 0.02
N ARG A 113 14.59 4.65 -0.23
CA ARG A 113 15.17 5.77 -1.00
C ARG A 113 14.94 5.52 -2.50
N ALA A 114 13.74 5.82 -2.98
CA ALA A 114 13.40 5.76 -4.39
C ALA A 114 13.66 7.13 -5.06
N SER A 115 14.93 7.56 -5.11
CA SER A 115 15.30 8.83 -5.77
C SER A 115 15.16 8.75 -7.30
N ARG A 116 15.39 7.57 -7.88
CA ARG A 116 15.32 7.36 -9.34
C ARG A 116 13.92 6.88 -9.78
N LYS A 117 13.49 7.33 -10.96
CA LYS A 117 12.15 7.02 -11.52
C LYS A 117 11.91 5.51 -11.72
N ASP A 118 12.92 4.76 -12.13
CA ASP A 118 12.87 3.29 -12.27
C ASP A 118 12.62 2.60 -10.92
N VAL A 119 13.29 3.06 -9.85
CA VAL A 119 13.10 2.54 -8.49
C VAL A 119 11.70 2.89 -7.97
N GLN A 120 11.20 4.09 -8.22
CA GLN A 120 9.83 4.49 -7.84
C GLN A 120 8.77 3.59 -8.49
N LEU A 121 8.95 3.26 -9.77
CA LEU A 121 8.02 2.37 -10.47
C LEU A 121 8.09 0.95 -9.95
N LYS A 122 9.28 0.46 -9.62
CA LYS A 122 9.46 -0.82 -8.94
C LYS A 122 8.75 -0.86 -7.58
N VAL A 123 8.78 0.22 -6.81
CA VAL A 123 8.02 0.35 -5.55
C VAL A 123 6.53 0.14 -5.80
N LYS A 124 6.00 0.80 -6.84
CA LYS A 124 4.59 0.68 -7.25
C LYS A 124 4.23 -0.73 -7.72
N GLU A 125 5.08 -1.37 -8.51
CA GLU A 125 4.86 -2.74 -8.99
C GLU A 125 4.79 -3.73 -7.82
N GLU A 126 5.72 -3.63 -6.88
CA GLU A 126 5.74 -4.46 -5.68
C GLU A 126 4.55 -4.20 -4.76
N TYR A 127 4.08 -2.95 -4.65
CA TYR A 127 2.81 -2.65 -3.97
C TYR A 127 1.63 -3.36 -4.64
N ASN A 128 1.52 -3.29 -5.96
CA ASN A 128 0.43 -3.94 -6.70
C ASN A 128 0.48 -5.47 -6.56
N SER A 129 1.67 -6.07 -6.69
CA SER A 129 1.90 -7.50 -6.48
C SER A 129 1.54 -7.93 -5.05
N TYR A 130 1.97 -7.16 -4.05
CA TYR A 130 1.62 -7.39 -2.65
C TYR A 130 0.10 -7.34 -2.44
N ARG A 131 -0.57 -6.32 -2.99
CA ARG A 131 -2.02 -6.14 -2.87
C ARG A 131 -2.81 -7.26 -3.55
N ASP A 132 -2.35 -7.82 -4.66
CA ASP A 132 -3.02 -8.94 -5.33
C ASP A 132 -2.90 -10.25 -4.54
N ARG A 133 -1.68 -10.58 -4.12
CA ARG A 133 -1.43 -11.77 -3.29
C ARG A 133 -2.21 -11.70 -1.98
N THR A 134 -2.24 -10.53 -1.35
CA THR A 134 -2.94 -10.36 -0.07
C THR A 134 -4.44 -10.30 -0.22
N ALA A 135 -5.00 -9.77 -1.33
CA ALA A 135 -6.43 -9.83 -1.61
C ALA A 135 -6.94 -11.28 -1.73
N LEU A 136 -6.16 -12.17 -2.35
CA LEU A 136 -6.49 -13.60 -2.40
C LEU A 136 -6.52 -14.23 -1.00
N LEU A 137 -5.50 -13.96 -0.18
CA LEU A 137 -5.47 -14.43 1.21
C LEU A 137 -6.61 -13.84 2.04
N PHE A 138 -6.96 -12.57 1.81
CA PHE A 138 -8.06 -11.87 2.49
C PHE A 138 -9.41 -12.54 2.23
N LEU A 139 -9.58 -13.17 1.06
CA LEU A 139 -10.75 -13.95 0.70
C LEU A 139 -10.67 -15.39 1.25
N LEU A 140 -9.57 -16.09 0.98
CA LEU A 140 -9.45 -17.54 1.22
C LEU A 140 -9.29 -17.90 2.69
N PHE A 141 -8.62 -17.07 3.49
CA PHE A 141 -8.42 -17.32 4.91
C PHE A 141 -9.76 -17.32 5.67
N PRO A 142 -10.58 -16.24 5.67
CA PRO A 142 -11.86 -16.27 6.37
C PRO A 142 -12.83 -17.30 5.77
N ALA A 143 -12.80 -17.56 4.45
CA ALA A 143 -13.59 -18.62 3.84
C ALA A 143 -13.25 -20.00 4.41
N THR A 144 -11.95 -20.32 4.52
CA THR A 144 -11.49 -21.57 5.14
C THR A 144 -11.95 -21.69 6.59
N LEU A 145 -11.84 -20.61 7.39
CA LEU A 145 -12.31 -20.61 8.78
C LEU A 145 -13.82 -20.85 8.89
N LEU A 146 -14.63 -20.25 8.00
CA LEU A 146 -16.08 -20.44 7.98
C LEU A 146 -16.46 -21.86 7.55
N ILE A 147 -15.76 -22.45 6.58
CA ILE A 147 -15.96 -23.84 6.16
C ILE A 147 -15.63 -24.79 7.32
N LEU A 148 -14.45 -24.63 7.94
CA LEU A 148 -14.03 -25.45 9.08
C LEU A 148 -14.96 -25.33 10.28
N ARG A 149 -15.48 -24.12 10.55
CA ARG A 149 -16.53 -23.89 11.56
C ARG A 149 -17.76 -24.75 11.30
N SER A 150 -18.21 -24.85 10.05
CA SER A 150 -19.42 -25.57 9.68
C SER A 150 -19.22 -27.08 9.60
N TRP A 151 -18.05 -27.54 9.15
CA TRP A 151 -17.81 -28.97 8.85
C TRP A 151 -17.07 -29.71 9.96
N VAL A 152 -16.17 -29.05 10.69
CA VAL A 152 -15.26 -29.72 11.63
C VAL A 152 -15.55 -29.32 13.07
N TRP A 153 -15.80 -28.04 13.33
CA TRP A 153 -15.87 -27.52 14.70
C TRP A 153 -17.30 -27.33 15.23
N SER A 154 -18.29 -27.99 14.61
CA SER A 154 -19.69 -28.03 15.07
C SER A 154 -20.27 -26.64 15.41
N GLY A 155 -19.87 -25.60 14.68
CA GLY A 155 -20.33 -24.22 14.90
C GLY A 155 -19.53 -23.40 15.92
N CYS A 156 -18.48 -23.94 16.55
CA CYS A 156 -17.52 -23.16 17.36
C CYS A 156 -16.28 -22.81 16.52
N LEU A 157 -15.71 -21.62 16.67
CA LEU A 157 -14.37 -21.30 16.15
C LEU A 157 -13.34 -21.48 17.28
N PRO A 158 -12.28 -22.28 17.09
CA PRO A 158 -11.17 -22.32 18.02
C PRO A 158 -10.43 -20.99 18.04
N THR A 159 -9.85 -20.65 19.19
CA THR A 159 -9.19 -19.36 19.41
C THR A 159 -7.96 -19.17 18.52
N PHE A 160 -7.10 -20.20 18.45
CA PHE A 160 -5.82 -20.11 17.74
C PHE A 160 -5.96 -19.77 16.23
N PRO A 161 -6.80 -20.44 15.42
CA PRO A 161 -6.99 -20.07 14.02
C PRO A 161 -7.51 -18.64 13.79
N VAL A 162 -8.38 -18.15 14.67
CA VAL A 162 -8.89 -16.77 14.57
C VAL A 162 -7.81 -15.77 14.97
N GLN A 163 -7.03 -16.03 16.02
CA GLN A 163 -5.88 -15.20 16.39
C GLN A 163 -4.82 -15.17 15.29
N MET A 164 -4.54 -16.29 14.61
CA MET A 164 -3.66 -16.32 13.44
C MET A 164 -4.17 -15.42 12.31
N TYR A 165 -5.48 -15.43 12.06
CA TYR A 165 -6.07 -14.51 11.09
C TYR A 165 -5.94 -13.04 11.52
N GLN A 166 -6.18 -12.72 12.81
CA GLN A 166 -6.00 -11.36 13.33
C GLN A 166 -4.54 -10.89 13.28
N ALA A 167 -3.58 -11.76 13.59
CA ALA A 167 -2.16 -11.48 13.47
C ALA A 167 -1.76 -11.22 12.00
N TRP A 168 -2.33 -12.00 11.08
CA TRP A 168 -2.16 -11.78 9.65
C TRP A 168 -2.78 -10.45 9.18
N LEU A 169 -3.96 -10.08 9.67
CA LEU A 169 -4.57 -8.77 9.38
C LEU A 169 -3.70 -7.61 9.90
N LEU A 170 -3.15 -7.74 11.12
CA LEU A 170 -2.24 -6.75 11.68
C LEU A 170 -1.01 -6.58 10.78
N PHE A 171 -0.40 -7.70 10.36
CA PHE A 171 0.73 -7.70 9.43
C PHE A 171 0.37 -7.05 8.08
N LEU A 172 -0.79 -7.41 7.53
CA LEU A 172 -1.29 -6.88 6.26
C LEU A 172 -1.47 -5.36 6.30
N TYR A 173 -2.24 -4.85 7.27
CA TYR A 173 -2.56 -3.42 7.32
C TYR A 173 -1.33 -2.58 7.67
N THR A 174 -0.41 -3.10 8.48
CA THR A 174 0.91 -2.47 8.69
C THR A 174 1.69 -2.39 7.38
N GLY A 175 1.75 -3.48 6.61
CA GLY A 175 2.44 -3.54 5.32
C GLY A 175 1.82 -2.65 4.25
N LEU A 176 0.48 -2.53 4.21
CA LEU A 176 -0.22 -1.62 3.31
C LEU A 176 0.04 -0.16 3.68
N ALA A 177 -0.08 0.19 4.97
CA ALA A 177 0.16 1.54 5.44
C ALA A 177 1.59 2.01 5.14
N LEU A 178 2.60 1.18 5.40
CA LEU A 178 3.99 1.51 5.09
C LEU A 178 4.20 1.74 3.58
N ARG A 179 3.71 0.83 2.73
CA ARG A 179 3.85 0.98 1.27
C ARG A 179 3.13 2.19 0.71
N GLU A 180 1.92 2.47 1.18
CA GLU A 180 1.12 3.60 0.70
C GLU A 180 1.70 4.95 1.14
N ASN A 181 2.29 5.04 2.34
CA ASN A 181 3.04 6.23 2.76
C ASN A 181 4.28 6.44 1.86
N ILE A 182 5.02 5.39 1.54
CA ILE A 182 6.15 5.48 0.62
C ILE A 182 5.69 5.93 -0.76
N LEU A 183 4.59 5.37 -1.29
CA LEU A 183 4.03 5.80 -2.58
C LEU A 183 3.61 7.27 -2.56
N ARG A 184 3.00 7.74 -1.47
CA ARG A 184 2.58 9.14 -1.30
C ARG A 184 3.78 10.09 -1.34
N VAL A 185 4.87 9.76 -0.63
CA VAL A 185 6.12 10.54 -0.66
C VAL A 185 6.76 10.52 -2.06
N ASN A 186 6.59 9.43 -2.82
CA ASN A 186 7.05 9.32 -4.21
C ASN A 186 6.07 9.91 -5.25
N GLY A 187 5.13 10.77 -4.83
CA GLY A 187 4.28 11.56 -5.73
C GLY A 187 2.97 10.89 -6.17
N SER A 188 2.58 9.78 -5.54
CA SER A 188 1.27 9.15 -5.74
C SER A 188 0.15 9.95 -5.06
N ASP A 189 -0.94 10.24 -5.77
CA ASP A 189 -2.08 11.02 -5.23
C ASP A 189 -3.09 10.19 -4.41
N ILE A 190 -2.58 9.39 -3.45
CA ILE A 190 -3.42 8.56 -2.60
C ILE A 190 -4.26 9.46 -1.68
N ARG A 191 -5.59 9.26 -1.62
CA ARG A 191 -6.42 10.02 -0.68
C ARG A 191 -6.04 9.71 0.78
N PRO A 192 -5.90 10.73 1.65
CA PRO A 192 -5.52 10.53 3.06
C PRO A 192 -6.39 9.52 3.80
N TRP A 193 -7.71 9.49 3.53
CA TRP A 193 -8.64 8.57 4.18
C TRP A 193 -8.19 7.11 4.12
N TRP A 194 -7.66 6.63 3.00
CA TRP A 194 -7.27 5.23 2.87
C TRP A 194 -6.06 4.86 3.75
N ILE A 195 -5.13 5.80 3.93
CA ILE A 195 -4.01 5.61 4.85
C ILE A 195 -4.52 5.58 6.30
N TYR A 196 -5.41 6.51 6.67
CA TYR A 196 -6.03 6.51 8.00
C TYR A 196 -6.88 5.26 8.25
N HIS A 197 -7.62 4.78 7.24
CA HIS A 197 -8.38 3.54 7.31
C HIS A 197 -7.47 2.35 7.63
N HIS A 198 -6.30 2.24 7.00
CA HIS A 198 -5.33 1.19 7.34
C HIS A 198 -4.79 1.32 8.76
N TYR A 199 -4.57 2.54 9.27
CA TYR A 199 -4.19 2.74 10.67
C TYR A 199 -5.29 2.29 11.63
N CYS A 200 -6.55 2.64 11.37
CA CYS A 200 -7.69 2.18 12.16
C CYS A 200 -7.79 0.65 12.14
N ALA A 201 -7.64 0.03 10.97
CA ALA A 201 -7.67 -1.42 10.82
C ALA A 201 -6.51 -2.13 11.53
N MET A 202 -5.31 -1.53 11.51
CA MET A 202 -4.14 -2.01 12.25
C MET A 202 -4.40 -2.00 13.76
N VAL A 203 -4.91 -0.88 14.30
CA VAL A 203 -5.26 -0.75 15.72
C VAL A 203 -6.38 -1.72 16.10
N MET A 204 -7.39 -1.88 15.23
CA MET A 204 -8.48 -2.84 15.44
C MET A 204 -7.97 -4.27 15.49
N ALA A 205 -7.06 -4.67 14.59
CA ALA A 205 -6.46 -6.00 14.59
C ALA A 205 -5.62 -6.24 15.86
N LEU A 206 -4.87 -5.23 16.31
CA LEU A 206 -4.09 -5.27 17.54
C LEU A 206 -4.98 -5.47 18.78
N VAL A 207 -6.06 -4.68 18.91
CA VAL A 207 -7.01 -4.83 20.03
C VAL A 207 -7.72 -6.17 19.95
N SER A 208 -8.12 -6.61 18.74
CA SER A 208 -8.79 -7.90 18.53
C SER A 208 -7.91 -9.10 18.88
N LEU A 209 -6.59 -8.99 18.77
CA LEU A 209 -5.66 -10.05 19.22
C LEU A 209 -5.69 -10.26 20.74
N THR A 210 -5.96 -9.20 21.51
CA THR A 210 -6.08 -9.28 22.97
C THR A 210 -7.44 -9.81 23.43
N TRP A 211 -8.38 -10.01 22.49
CA TRP A 211 -9.71 -10.50 22.81
C TRP A 211 -9.71 -12.02 22.88
N GLU A 212 -10.00 -12.56 24.07
CA GLU A 212 -10.19 -13.99 24.26
C GLU A 212 -11.53 -14.45 23.70
N ILE A 213 -11.47 -15.38 22.75
CA ILE A 213 -12.67 -15.97 22.16
C ILE A 213 -13.29 -16.92 23.18
N LYS A 214 -14.47 -16.56 23.71
CA LYS A 214 -15.19 -17.41 24.66
C LYS A 214 -15.50 -18.77 24.05
N GLY A 215 -15.07 -19.81 24.75
CA GLY A 215 -15.36 -21.21 24.45
C GLY A 215 -16.77 -21.63 24.90
N GLN A 216 -16.93 -22.92 25.16
CA GLN A 216 -18.17 -23.49 25.68
C GLN A 216 -18.46 -23.05 27.13
N PRO A 217 -19.74 -23.06 27.58
CA PRO A 217 -20.97 -23.31 26.81
C PRO A 217 -21.43 -22.09 25.98
N ASP A 218 -22.25 -22.33 24.94
CA ASP A 218 -22.81 -21.33 24.00
C ASP A 218 -21.81 -20.56 23.12
N CYS A 219 -20.74 -21.22 22.69
CA CYS A 219 -19.74 -20.65 21.76
C CYS A 219 -20.40 -20.02 20.52
N ALA A 220 -21.42 -20.64 19.95
CA ALA A 220 -22.00 -20.25 18.66
C ALA A 220 -22.70 -18.89 18.74
N LYS A 221 -23.39 -18.63 19.85
CA LYS A 221 -24.07 -17.36 20.14
C LYS A 221 -23.06 -16.28 20.50
N LYS A 222 -22.08 -16.60 21.36
CA LYS A 222 -21.04 -15.65 21.80
C LYS A 222 -20.11 -15.22 20.66
N GLN A 223 -19.85 -16.10 19.69
CA GLN A 223 -18.99 -15.83 18.53
C GLN A 223 -19.74 -15.30 17.31
N ARG A 224 -21.01 -14.91 17.44
CA ARG A 224 -21.80 -14.41 16.30
C ARG A 224 -21.17 -13.18 15.64
N GLY A 225 -20.61 -12.27 16.44
CA GLY A 225 -19.89 -11.10 15.93
C GLY A 225 -18.66 -11.49 15.10
N VAL A 226 -17.86 -12.44 15.58
CA VAL A 226 -16.69 -12.97 14.86
C VAL A 226 -17.09 -13.63 13.54
N GLN A 227 -18.17 -14.43 13.56
CA GLN A 227 -18.70 -15.06 12.35
C GLN A 227 -19.09 -14.01 11.30
N LEU A 228 -19.83 -12.98 11.70
CA LEU A 228 -20.27 -11.92 10.79
C LEU A 228 -19.10 -11.09 10.28
N PHE A 229 -18.08 -10.84 11.12
CA PHE A 229 -16.85 -10.20 10.71
C PHE A 229 -16.10 -11.01 9.64
N LEU A 230 -15.99 -12.33 9.81
CA LEU A 230 -15.36 -13.21 8.80
C LEU A 230 -16.16 -13.23 7.48
N GLN A 231 -17.50 -13.23 7.55
CA GLN A 231 -18.36 -13.11 6.37
C GLN A 231 -18.16 -11.77 5.66
N TRP A 232 -18.11 -10.68 6.41
CA TRP A 232 -17.82 -9.35 5.90
C TRP A 232 -16.43 -9.31 5.24
N ALA A 233 -15.42 -9.89 5.90
CA ALA A 233 -14.06 -9.94 5.38
C ALA A 233 -13.97 -10.72 4.06
N MET A 234 -14.72 -11.82 3.92
CA MET A 234 -14.84 -12.55 2.66
C MET A 234 -15.43 -11.66 1.55
N MET A 235 -16.53 -10.95 1.83
CA MET A 235 -17.12 -10.02 0.86
C MET A 235 -16.14 -8.89 0.49
N GLN A 236 -15.41 -8.37 1.48
CA GLN A 236 -14.39 -7.34 1.28
C GLN A 236 -13.25 -7.86 0.41
N GLY A 237 -12.83 -9.12 0.58
CA GLY A 237 -11.85 -9.79 -0.29
C GLY A 237 -12.30 -9.87 -1.75
N VAL A 238 -13.58 -10.19 -2.00
CA VAL A 238 -14.15 -10.14 -3.36
C VAL A 238 -14.08 -8.72 -3.93
N ALA A 239 -14.51 -7.71 -3.17
CA ALA A 239 -14.43 -6.32 -3.62
C ALA A 239 -12.99 -5.88 -3.90
N MET A 240 -12.02 -6.27 -3.07
CA MET A 240 -10.59 -5.99 -3.29
C MET A 240 -10.11 -6.58 -4.63
N LEU A 241 -10.47 -7.82 -4.96
CA LEU A 241 -10.10 -8.45 -6.24
C LEU A 241 -10.71 -7.72 -7.44
N LEU A 242 -12.01 -7.36 -7.36
CA LEU A 242 -12.70 -6.61 -8.42
C LEU A 242 -12.08 -5.22 -8.60
N GLN A 243 -11.79 -4.51 -7.50
CA GLN A 243 -11.11 -3.23 -7.53
C GLN A 243 -9.70 -3.34 -8.14
N ASN A 244 -8.91 -4.33 -7.70
CA ASN A 244 -7.56 -4.56 -8.19
C ASN A 244 -7.52 -4.85 -9.70
N ARG A 245 -8.47 -5.64 -10.21
CA ARG A 245 -8.56 -5.94 -11.65
C ARG A 245 -9.02 -4.71 -12.42
N TYR A 246 -10.21 -4.22 -12.12
CA TYR A 246 -10.88 -3.28 -13.01
C TYR A 246 -10.43 -1.83 -12.84
N GLN A 247 -10.22 -1.35 -11.60
CA GLN A 247 -9.78 0.02 -11.39
C GLN A 247 -8.32 0.21 -11.86
N ARG A 248 -7.49 -0.85 -11.78
CA ARG A 248 -6.09 -0.80 -12.23
C ARG A 248 -5.96 -0.77 -13.74
N GLN A 249 -6.70 -1.63 -14.46
CA GLN A 249 -6.71 -1.61 -15.93
C GLN A 249 -7.05 -0.21 -16.46
N ARG A 250 -8.04 0.43 -15.86
CA ARG A 250 -8.46 1.77 -16.24
C ARG A 250 -7.45 2.84 -15.88
N LEU A 251 -6.82 2.73 -14.71
CA LEU A 251 -5.75 3.63 -14.31
C LEU A 251 -4.61 3.60 -15.34
N TYR A 252 -4.23 2.42 -15.83
CA TYR A 252 -3.25 2.30 -16.91
C TYR A 252 -3.69 3.01 -18.19
N THR A 253 -4.96 2.88 -18.61
CA THR A 253 -5.49 3.66 -19.74
C THR A 253 -5.39 5.16 -19.49
N ARG A 254 -5.72 5.64 -18.28
CA ARG A 254 -5.64 7.07 -17.96
C ARG A 254 -4.19 7.59 -17.95
N ILE A 255 -3.25 6.77 -17.49
CA ILE A 255 -1.81 7.09 -17.54
C ILE A 255 -1.35 7.20 -19.00
N ALA A 256 -1.73 6.23 -19.85
CA ALA A 256 -1.41 6.26 -21.28
C ALA A 256 -2.03 7.48 -22.01
N LEU A 257 -3.18 7.96 -21.56
CA LEU A 257 -3.84 9.17 -22.06
C LEU A 257 -3.32 10.47 -21.44
N GLY A 258 -2.32 10.43 -20.55
CA GLY A 258 -1.81 11.62 -19.84
C GLY A 258 -2.79 12.23 -18.82
N LYS A 259 -3.86 11.52 -18.44
CA LYS A 259 -4.93 12.00 -17.54
C LYS A 259 -4.74 11.57 -16.08
N ALA A 260 -3.65 10.88 -15.76
CA ALA A 260 -3.29 10.42 -14.43
C ALA A 260 -1.77 10.33 -14.32
N LYS A 261 -1.22 10.47 -13.10
CA LYS A 261 0.23 10.40 -12.89
C LYS A 261 0.69 8.95 -12.94
N ARG A 262 1.90 8.73 -13.44
CA ARG A 262 2.49 7.38 -13.54
C ARG A 262 2.65 6.70 -12.18
N MET A 263 2.81 7.47 -11.11
CA MET A 263 2.92 6.99 -9.72
C MET A 263 1.57 6.75 -9.04
N ASP A 264 0.46 7.14 -9.66
CA ASP A 264 -0.87 6.88 -9.08
C ASP A 264 -1.14 5.38 -9.00
N VAL A 265 -1.84 4.96 -7.95
CA VAL A 265 -2.31 3.61 -7.70
C VAL A 265 -3.83 3.62 -7.52
N VAL A 266 -4.39 2.45 -7.24
CA VAL A 266 -5.84 2.30 -7.11
C VAL A 266 -6.26 2.53 -5.65
N TRP A 267 -7.02 3.60 -5.40
CA TRP A 267 -7.54 3.95 -4.06
C TRP A 267 -9.03 4.29 -4.08
N GLY A 268 -9.85 3.44 -4.72
CA GLY A 268 -11.30 3.60 -4.74
C GLY A 268 -11.83 4.50 -5.87
N GLU A 269 -12.72 3.90 -6.68
CA GLU A 269 -13.72 4.40 -7.64
C GLU A 269 -13.49 5.65 -8.51
N THR A 270 -12.30 6.21 -8.61
CA THR A 270 -12.07 7.43 -9.40
C THR A 270 -12.00 7.21 -10.92
N ALA A 271 -12.42 6.06 -11.47
CA ALA A 271 -12.24 5.84 -12.91
C ALA A 271 -13.22 4.94 -13.68
N GLY A 272 -14.28 4.38 -13.09
CA GLY A 272 -15.17 3.44 -13.81
C GLY A 272 -15.89 4.05 -15.03
N VAL A 273 -15.93 3.33 -16.15
CA VAL A 273 -16.92 3.52 -17.23
C VAL A 273 -18.32 3.31 -16.64
N ASP A 274 -19.36 3.94 -17.21
CA ASP A 274 -20.70 3.98 -16.61
C ASP A 274 -21.24 2.57 -16.21
N GLY A 275 -20.93 1.50 -16.94
CA GLY A 275 -21.33 0.13 -16.58
C GLY A 275 -20.54 -0.51 -15.42
N GLN A 276 -19.24 -0.25 -15.31
CA GLN A 276 -18.39 -0.83 -14.25
C GLN A 276 -18.66 -0.18 -12.89
N LEU A 277 -18.96 1.11 -12.88
CA LEU A 277 -19.38 1.82 -11.67
C LEU A 277 -20.72 1.25 -11.15
N TRP A 278 -21.61 0.88 -12.06
CA TRP A 278 -22.90 0.28 -11.73
C TRP A 278 -22.77 -1.08 -11.05
N LEU A 279 -21.73 -1.85 -11.37
CA LEU A 279 -21.42 -3.11 -10.67
C LEU A 279 -20.74 -2.88 -9.32
N LEU A 280 -19.76 -1.97 -9.26
CA LEU A 280 -18.90 -1.83 -8.08
C LEU A 280 -19.57 -1.04 -6.95
N CYS A 281 -20.30 0.04 -7.26
CA CYS A 281 -20.98 0.86 -6.25
C CYS A 281 -21.92 0.07 -5.34
N PRO A 282 -22.87 -0.76 -5.85
CA PRO A 282 -23.78 -1.49 -4.96
C PRO A 282 -23.03 -2.46 -4.05
N ILE A 283 -21.94 -3.07 -4.54
CA ILE A 283 -21.07 -3.92 -3.72
C ILE A 283 -20.43 -3.11 -2.59
N LEU A 284 -19.88 -1.92 -2.89
CA LEU A 284 -19.26 -1.06 -1.89
C LEU A 284 -20.26 -0.54 -0.85
N PHE A 285 -21.44 -0.07 -1.27
CA PHE A 285 -22.47 0.37 -0.34
C PHE A 285 -22.99 -0.77 0.54
N THR A 286 -23.16 -1.97 -0.03
CA THR A 286 -23.54 -3.16 0.74
C THR A 286 -22.46 -3.52 1.76
N LEU A 287 -21.18 -3.46 1.36
CA LEU A 287 -20.05 -3.72 2.26
C LEU A 287 -19.98 -2.73 3.41
N GLN A 288 -20.14 -1.44 3.13
CA GLN A 288 -20.12 -0.37 4.14
C GLN A 288 -21.33 -0.49 5.08
N GLY A 289 -22.51 -0.76 4.53
CA GLY A 289 -23.71 -1.01 5.34
C GLY A 289 -23.55 -2.24 6.24
N PHE A 290 -22.97 -3.32 5.71
CA PHE A 290 -22.71 -4.52 6.49
C PHE A 290 -21.61 -4.32 7.54
N GLU A 291 -20.56 -3.56 7.24
CA GLU A 291 -19.52 -3.13 8.19
C GLU A 291 -20.14 -2.39 9.38
N ALA A 292 -20.99 -1.39 9.09
CA ALA A 292 -21.71 -0.63 10.11
C ALA A 292 -22.65 -1.52 10.93
N TYR A 293 -23.37 -2.44 10.27
CA TYR A 293 -24.25 -3.39 10.95
C TYR A 293 -23.47 -4.30 11.92
N VAL A 294 -22.31 -4.83 11.51
CA VAL A 294 -21.46 -5.63 12.40
C VAL A 294 -20.98 -4.80 13.58
N GLY A 295 -20.52 -3.56 13.36
CA GLY A 295 -20.10 -2.66 14.42
C GLY A 295 -21.22 -2.35 15.43
N LEU A 296 -22.41 -2.00 14.94
CA LEU A 296 -23.58 -1.74 15.79
C LEU A 296 -24.04 -2.98 16.56
N LEU A 297 -23.97 -4.15 15.94
CA LEU A 297 -24.31 -5.41 16.60
C LEU A 297 -23.33 -5.72 17.74
N LEU A 298 -22.02 -5.51 17.55
CA LEU A 298 -21.03 -5.67 18.61
C LEU A 298 -21.31 -4.75 19.80
N LEU A 299 -21.61 -3.47 19.53
CA LEU A 299 -21.97 -2.49 20.55
C LEU A 299 -23.24 -2.92 21.31
N ARG A 300 -24.27 -3.37 20.59
CA ARG A 300 -25.49 -3.88 21.21
C ARG A 300 -25.21 -5.10 22.09
N THR A 301 -24.37 -6.03 21.65
CA THR A 301 -24.02 -7.22 22.44
C THR A 301 -23.22 -6.89 23.71
N ALA A 302 -22.43 -5.81 23.68
CA ALA A 302 -21.73 -5.32 24.85
C ALA A 302 -22.69 -4.68 25.86
N VAL A 303 -23.64 -3.85 25.39
CA VAL A 303 -24.66 -3.21 26.26
C VAL A 303 -25.60 -4.22 26.92
N VAL A 304 -25.99 -5.28 26.19
CA VAL A 304 -26.86 -6.35 26.72
C VAL A 304 -26.10 -7.31 27.66
N GLY A 305 -24.78 -7.18 27.78
CA GLY A 305 -23.96 -7.99 28.70
C GLY A 305 -23.65 -9.41 28.23
N VAL A 306 -23.86 -9.73 26.95
CA VAL A 306 -23.53 -11.05 26.38
C VAL A 306 -22.00 -11.24 26.31
N VAL A 307 -21.28 -10.15 26.01
CA VAL A 307 -19.82 -10.05 25.96
C VAL A 307 -19.45 -8.63 26.41
N SER A 308 -19.15 -8.44 27.70
CA SER A 308 -18.93 -7.12 28.32
C SER A 308 -17.48 -6.63 28.22
N GLU A 309 -16.65 -7.28 27.41
CA GLU A 309 -15.26 -6.92 27.22
C GLU A 309 -15.11 -5.59 26.47
N TRP A 310 -14.27 -4.70 26.99
CA TRP A 310 -14.06 -3.35 26.43
C TRP A 310 -13.52 -3.41 24.99
N GLN A 311 -12.79 -4.48 24.62
CA GLN A 311 -12.30 -4.73 23.26
C GLN A 311 -13.46 -4.78 22.26
N VAL A 312 -14.60 -5.37 22.63
CA VAL A 312 -15.79 -5.46 21.77
C VAL A 312 -16.41 -4.09 21.53
N ILE A 313 -16.45 -3.26 22.58
CA ILE A 313 -16.93 -1.88 22.47
C ILE A 313 -16.00 -1.09 21.54
N PHE A 314 -14.69 -1.17 21.77
CA PHE A 314 -13.69 -0.45 21.00
C PHE A 314 -13.70 -0.85 19.51
N CYS A 315 -13.68 -2.15 19.21
CA CYS A 315 -13.76 -2.65 17.83
C CYS A 315 -15.10 -2.31 17.17
N GLY A 316 -16.21 -2.34 17.93
CA GLY A 316 -17.53 -1.92 17.45
C GLY A 316 -17.58 -0.45 17.04
N VAL A 317 -17.02 0.45 17.87
CA VAL A 317 -16.89 1.88 17.53
C VAL A 317 -16.02 2.07 16.29
N LEU A 318 -14.85 1.43 16.23
CA LEU A 318 -13.95 1.56 15.08
C LEU A 318 -14.59 1.08 13.78
N LEU A 319 -15.33 -0.03 13.79
CA LEU A 319 -16.05 -0.52 12.60
C LEU A 319 -17.09 0.48 12.11
N VAL A 320 -17.86 1.10 13.02
CA VAL A 320 -18.83 2.13 12.63
C VAL A 320 -18.13 3.37 12.07
N LEU A 321 -17.03 3.83 12.69
CA LEU A 321 -16.25 4.97 12.20
C LEU A 321 -15.67 4.70 10.81
N MET A 322 -15.11 3.52 10.59
CA MET A 322 -14.57 3.10 9.30
C MET A 322 -15.67 3.00 8.23
N ALA A 323 -16.82 2.41 8.56
CA ALA A 323 -17.96 2.33 7.66
C ALA A 323 -18.46 3.71 7.23
N VAL A 324 -18.59 4.66 8.17
CA VAL A 324 -19.02 6.04 7.89
C VAL A 324 -18.00 6.76 7.00
N GLY A 325 -16.71 6.66 7.29
CA GLY A 325 -15.70 7.33 6.46
C GLY A 325 -15.54 6.70 5.08
N ASN A 326 -15.70 5.37 4.97
CA ASN A 326 -15.76 4.66 3.70
C ASN A 326 -16.96 5.14 2.87
N PHE A 327 -18.14 5.25 3.51
CA PHE A 327 -19.36 5.77 2.88
C PHE A 327 -19.20 7.22 2.40
N ALA A 328 -18.69 8.11 3.25
CA ALA A 328 -18.45 9.50 2.91
C ALA A 328 -17.50 9.64 1.71
N ASN A 329 -16.44 8.85 1.64
CA ASN A 329 -15.49 8.86 0.53
C ASN A 329 -16.10 8.33 -0.78
N THR A 330 -16.93 7.29 -0.72
CA THR A 330 -17.68 6.80 -1.88
C THR A 330 -18.63 7.87 -2.40
N VAL A 331 -19.44 8.47 -1.52
CA VAL A 331 -20.39 9.54 -1.88
C VAL A 331 -19.68 10.74 -2.47
N GLN A 332 -18.59 11.21 -1.86
CA GLN A 332 -17.80 12.34 -2.37
C GLN A 332 -17.28 12.06 -3.80
N THR A 333 -16.86 10.83 -4.07
CA THR A 333 -16.38 10.41 -5.41
C THR A 333 -17.51 10.43 -6.44
N LEU A 334 -18.68 9.90 -6.08
CA LEU A 334 -19.85 9.91 -6.94
C LEU A 334 -20.34 11.32 -7.22
N MET A 335 -20.34 12.20 -6.23
CA MET A 335 -20.69 13.61 -6.38
C MET A 335 -19.70 14.36 -7.29
N ALA A 336 -18.40 14.11 -7.16
CA ALA A 336 -17.41 14.70 -8.04
C ALA A 336 -17.63 14.26 -9.51
N LYS A 337 -17.93 12.97 -9.72
CA LYS A 337 -18.22 12.43 -11.06
C LYS A 337 -19.53 12.98 -11.62
N SER A 338 -20.60 13.09 -10.82
CA SER A 338 -21.89 13.61 -11.26
C SER A 338 -21.80 15.09 -11.65
N ARG A 339 -21.07 15.90 -10.87
CA ARG A 339 -20.77 17.30 -11.18
C ARG A 339 -20.02 17.44 -12.51
N PHE A 340 -19.01 16.62 -12.75
CA PHE A 340 -18.27 16.63 -14.02
C PHE A 340 -19.16 16.24 -15.21
N LYS A 341 -19.99 15.20 -15.05
CA LYS A 341 -20.95 14.76 -16.09
C LYS A 341 -22.00 15.85 -16.37
N ALA A 342 -22.50 16.54 -15.35
CA ALA A 342 -23.41 17.66 -15.49
C ALA A 342 -22.77 18.84 -16.24
N LYS A 343 -21.52 19.19 -15.92
CA LYS A 343 -20.77 20.25 -16.62
C LYS A 343 -20.56 19.91 -18.10
N MET A 344 -20.20 18.66 -18.41
CA MET A 344 -20.07 18.17 -19.79
C MET A 344 -21.39 18.23 -20.57
N ARG A 345 -22.51 17.81 -19.95
CA ARG A 345 -23.85 17.88 -20.59
C ARG A 345 -24.25 19.33 -20.87
N ARG A 346 -24.02 20.25 -19.92
CA ARG A 346 -24.29 21.68 -20.10
C ARG A 346 -23.47 22.29 -21.24
N SER A 347 -22.19 21.91 -21.37
CA SER A 347 -21.32 22.35 -22.47
C SER A 347 -21.82 21.85 -23.83
N LYS A 348 -22.16 20.56 -23.94
CA LYS A 348 -22.70 19.97 -25.18
C LYS A 348 -24.06 20.55 -25.57
N SER A 349 -24.90 20.91 -24.60
CA SER A 349 -26.18 21.55 -24.86
C SER A 349 -25.99 22.96 -25.44
N LYS A 350 -25.02 23.73 -24.94
CA LYS A 350 -24.69 25.06 -25.48
C LYS A 350 -24.13 24.97 -26.92
N GLN A 351 -23.32 23.96 -27.20
CA GLN A 351 -22.76 23.71 -28.53
C GLN A 351 -23.77 23.23 -29.59
N ARG A 352 -25.00 22.84 -29.19
CA ARG A 352 -26.08 22.46 -30.11
C ARG A 352 -27.12 23.57 -30.34
N LEU A 353 -27.08 24.61 -29.51
CA LEU A 353 -27.98 25.77 -29.57
C LEU A 353 -27.35 26.96 -30.33
N ASN A 354 -26.03 26.93 -30.49
CA ASN A 354 -25.28 27.69 -31.47
C ASN A 354 -25.00 26.78 -32.66
#